data_AF-A0A9P0IE28-F1
#
_entry.id   AF-A0A9P0IE28-F1
#
_cell.length_a   1.000
_cell.length_b   1.000
_cell.length_c   1.000
_cell.angle_alpha   90.00
_cell.angle_beta   90.00
_cell.angle_gamma   90.00
#
_symmetry.space_group_name_H-M   'P 1'
#
loop_
_entity.id
_entity.type
_entity.pdbx_description
1 polymer ?
#
loop_
_entity_poly.entity_id
_entity_poly.type
_entity_poly.pdbx_seq_one_letter_code
_entity_poly.pdbx_strand_id
1 'polypeptide(L)'
;MDGGFDDDEPFIFRLNDSGTGPGLLVKVCAERGWRMYPGYHSGLEERWNLWWKTSAFPAASYKTLGDWQFMNHIPKGGSICRKDNLSRLLRCMKRIYGAVYDFSPPCYHLPLEYAKLVTECSRLRRDENGAGANVVWIHKPVAQSQGRGIFLFRSLCEMNCGTSAVVQRYIERPLLIAGYKFDLRLYVCVPGYRPLTAYMYAEGLARFGTDKYTLSDIHNPYRHLTNSSLNKSGPRYAECKDRIGSGCKWTLTQVRKALIGRWGAAEWVVWQRIRALVTLTLLAQAAGTPPARNCFEFYGFDVLLDDCLKPWLLEVNLSPALASDCEADVVVKQPMLHELFDLLGLPMKHTGLAKLKAPPPPTQLTNSSEEENNGGSRARNRSAGRRTARPRRRRALPLHCVTLAGPGATTNTPPPTPSNGLPEKERIQSSSSGPTPPTEPVDESWRGGYSTAASRRRVMSACKWGNGVCWNRAIGRVGHWVRIYPHSLPNNDELPVEDVRESVAQVSKFVRAAREVSREFGKDTSGPRDASRDAVFEEALRKKLDFGPHFQVWLPPF
;
A
#
# COMPACT_ATOMS: atom_id res chain seq x y z
N MET A 1 -11.52 25.18 -42.68
CA MET A 1 -10.17 25.32 -42.09
C MET A 1 -10.03 24.23 -41.06
N ASP A 2 -9.53 23.08 -41.49
CA ASP A 2 -9.37 21.92 -40.62
C ASP A 2 -8.12 22.10 -39.75
N GLY A 3 -8.35 22.44 -38.49
CA GLY A 3 -7.28 22.47 -37.49
C GLY A 3 -6.91 21.05 -37.11
N GLY A 4 -5.93 20.46 -37.80
CA GLY A 4 -5.27 19.24 -37.35
C GLY A 4 -4.68 19.48 -35.96
N PHE A 5 -5.07 18.65 -34.99
CA PHE A 5 -4.45 18.69 -33.66
C PHE A 5 -2.98 18.27 -33.80
N ASP A 6 -2.10 19.16 -33.35
CA ASP A 6 -0.66 19.02 -33.50
C ASP A 6 -0.13 17.86 -32.62
N ASP A 7 0.12 16.70 -33.23
CA ASP A 7 0.54 15.49 -32.49
C ASP A 7 1.97 15.61 -31.92
N ASP A 8 2.71 16.66 -32.32
CA ASP A 8 4.05 16.99 -31.82
C ASP A 8 4.06 17.76 -30.48
N GLU A 9 2.91 18.19 -29.94
CA GLU A 9 2.87 18.83 -28.61
C GLU A 9 3.28 17.83 -27.49
N PRO A 10 4.29 18.17 -26.67
CA PRO A 10 4.77 17.28 -25.62
C PRO A 10 3.79 17.25 -24.44
N PHE A 11 3.55 16.07 -23.88
CA PHE A 11 2.87 15.96 -22.59
C PHE A 11 3.80 16.48 -21.48
N ILE A 12 3.36 17.48 -20.73
CA ILE A 12 4.17 18.18 -19.72
C ILE A 12 3.79 17.72 -18.31
N PHE A 13 4.78 17.28 -17.53
CA PHE A 13 4.60 16.90 -16.13
C PHE A 13 5.32 17.87 -15.18
N ARG A 14 4.68 18.15 -14.04
CA ARG A 14 5.12 19.10 -13.01
C ARG A 14 5.22 18.39 -11.66
N LEU A 15 6.30 18.61 -10.91
CA LEU A 15 6.58 17.92 -9.65
C LEU A 15 6.64 18.88 -8.45
N ASN A 16 5.81 18.63 -7.44
CA ASN A 16 5.70 19.42 -6.20
C ASN A 16 5.58 20.95 -6.47
N ASP A 17 5.86 21.77 -5.47
CA ASP A 17 6.03 23.22 -5.64
C ASP A 17 7.51 23.59 -5.88
N SER A 18 8.42 22.76 -5.39
CA SER A 18 9.89 22.92 -5.50
C SER A 18 10.49 22.47 -6.84
N GLY A 19 9.68 21.98 -7.79
CA GLY A 19 10.15 21.39 -9.05
C GLY A 19 10.79 19.99 -8.92
N THR A 20 11.15 19.57 -7.70
CA THR A 20 11.80 18.28 -7.42
C THR A 20 10.79 17.20 -7.05
N GLY A 21 11.06 15.93 -7.39
CA GLY A 21 10.26 14.79 -6.95
C GLY A 21 11.03 13.47 -6.99
N PRO A 22 10.35 12.31 -6.79
CA PRO A 22 11.00 11.02 -6.78
C PRO A 22 11.71 10.70 -8.11
N GLY A 23 13.00 10.33 -8.07
CA GLY A 23 13.78 10.06 -9.28
C GLY A 23 13.18 8.97 -10.18
N LEU A 24 12.52 7.96 -9.59
CA LEU A 24 11.80 6.95 -10.36
C LEU A 24 10.61 7.54 -11.15
N LEU A 25 9.88 8.49 -10.57
CA LEU A 25 8.78 9.16 -11.25
C LEU A 25 9.29 10.00 -12.42
N VAL A 26 10.38 10.75 -12.22
CA VAL A 26 11.08 11.49 -13.30
C VAL A 26 11.48 10.54 -14.44
N LYS A 27 12.11 9.40 -14.09
CA LYS A 27 12.53 8.37 -15.04
C LYS A 27 11.34 7.83 -15.85
N VAL A 28 10.26 7.41 -15.19
CA VAL A 28 9.06 6.87 -15.86
C VAL A 28 8.42 7.90 -16.78
N CYS A 29 8.26 9.16 -16.33
CA CYS A 29 7.73 10.23 -17.18
C CYS A 29 8.59 10.45 -18.44
N ALA A 30 9.93 10.46 -18.29
CA ALA A 30 10.86 10.59 -19.42
C ALA A 30 10.80 9.37 -20.37
N GLU A 31 10.68 8.15 -19.84
CA GLU A 31 10.47 6.92 -20.63
C GLU A 31 9.16 6.95 -21.43
N ARG A 32 8.11 7.62 -20.93
CA ARG A 32 6.85 7.87 -21.67
C ARG A 32 6.91 9.04 -22.65
N GLY A 33 8.08 9.67 -22.80
CA GLY A 33 8.33 10.82 -23.67
C GLY A 33 7.75 12.14 -23.18
N TRP A 34 7.46 12.26 -21.88
CA TRP A 34 6.93 13.48 -21.29
C TRP A 34 8.06 14.46 -20.95
N ARG A 35 7.80 15.76 -21.08
CA ARG A 35 8.75 16.82 -20.74
C ARG A 35 8.47 17.35 -19.34
N MET A 36 9.52 17.66 -18.59
CA MET A 36 9.37 18.31 -17.29
C MET A 36 8.95 19.78 -17.50
N TYR A 37 8.06 20.28 -16.65
CA TYR A 37 7.60 21.67 -16.67
C TYR A 37 8.79 22.64 -16.48
N PRO A 38 8.99 23.63 -17.38
CA PRO A 38 10.22 24.43 -17.44
C PRO A 38 10.32 25.53 -16.37
N GLY A 39 9.29 25.73 -15.56
CA GLY A 39 9.25 26.76 -14.53
C GLY A 39 8.49 28.03 -14.92
N TYR A 40 8.22 28.86 -13.91
CA TYR A 40 7.35 30.03 -13.98
C TYR A 40 7.85 31.14 -14.91
N HIS A 41 9.17 31.31 -15.07
CA HIS A 41 9.78 32.35 -15.89
C HIS A 41 9.56 32.18 -17.42
N SER A 42 8.83 31.15 -17.85
CA SER A 42 8.55 30.85 -19.25
C SER A 42 7.32 31.55 -19.83
N GLY A 43 6.49 32.21 -18.99
CA GLY A 43 5.20 32.77 -19.42
C GLY A 43 4.12 31.72 -19.74
N LEU A 44 4.39 30.45 -19.45
CA LEU A 44 3.55 29.29 -19.77
C LEU A 44 2.99 28.63 -18.50
N GLU A 45 2.58 29.42 -17.51
CA GLU A 45 2.31 28.95 -16.14
C GLU A 45 1.23 27.85 -16.03
N GLU A 46 0.25 27.88 -16.93
CA GLU A 46 -0.85 26.92 -17.01
C GLU A 46 -0.59 25.76 -18.00
N ARG A 47 0.51 25.81 -18.76
CA ARG A 47 0.85 24.82 -19.80
C ARG A 47 1.56 23.60 -19.19
N TRP A 48 0.79 22.84 -18.42
CA TRP A 48 1.15 21.53 -17.91
C TRP A 48 -0.04 20.58 -18.06
N ASN A 49 0.22 19.27 -18.07
CA ASN A 49 -0.82 18.24 -18.17
C ASN A 49 -0.95 17.43 -16.89
N LEU A 50 0.14 16.99 -16.27
CA LEU A 50 0.10 16.29 -14.98
C LEU A 50 0.85 17.08 -13.91
N TRP A 51 0.17 17.47 -12.84
CA TRP A 51 0.84 17.96 -11.63
C TRP A 51 0.81 16.88 -10.55
N TRP A 52 2.00 16.36 -10.22
CA TRP A 52 2.18 15.39 -9.16
C TRP A 52 2.80 16.04 -7.92
N LYS A 53 2.11 15.97 -6.78
CA LYS A 53 2.57 16.46 -5.48
C LYS A 53 2.67 15.33 -4.45
N THR A 54 3.48 15.57 -3.43
CA THR A 54 3.57 14.72 -2.23
C THR A 54 2.61 15.21 -1.14
N SER A 55 2.26 16.50 -1.19
CA SER A 55 1.30 17.19 -0.32
C SER A 55 -0.01 17.47 -1.05
N ALA A 56 -1.10 17.62 -0.30
CA ALA A 56 -2.39 18.01 -0.84
C ALA A 56 -2.35 19.40 -1.52
N PHE A 57 -3.19 19.60 -2.54
CA PHE A 57 -3.33 20.89 -3.23
C PHE A 57 -4.22 21.85 -2.44
N PRO A 58 -3.98 23.17 -2.53
CA PRO A 58 -4.92 24.20 -2.07
C PRO A 58 -6.31 24.06 -2.72
N ALA A 59 -7.36 24.49 -2.01
CA ALA A 59 -8.72 24.41 -2.51
C ALA A 59 -8.97 25.18 -3.84
N ALA A 60 -8.17 26.22 -4.12
CA ALA A 60 -8.23 26.98 -5.36
C ALA A 60 -7.80 26.17 -6.60
N SER A 61 -6.77 25.33 -6.48
CA SER A 61 -6.20 24.56 -7.60
C SER A 61 -7.21 23.60 -8.25
N TYR A 62 -8.18 23.09 -7.48
CA TYR A 62 -9.25 22.24 -8.02
C TYR A 62 -10.34 23.03 -8.76
N LYS A 63 -10.46 24.34 -8.53
CA LYS A 63 -11.44 25.22 -9.21
C LYS A 63 -10.93 25.73 -10.55
N THR A 64 -9.61 25.90 -10.67
CA THR A 64 -8.92 26.39 -11.88
C THR A 64 -8.36 25.26 -12.74
N LEU A 65 -8.71 24.00 -12.44
CA LEU A 65 -8.18 22.84 -13.17
C LEU A 65 -8.79 22.76 -14.57
N GLY A 66 -7.96 22.90 -15.61
CA GLY A 66 -8.36 22.78 -17.00
C GLY A 66 -8.67 21.33 -17.41
N ASP A 67 -9.43 21.16 -18.49
CA ASP A 67 -9.83 19.84 -19.00
C ASP A 67 -8.64 18.96 -19.43
N TRP A 68 -7.52 19.56 -19.82
CA TRP A 68 -6.25 18.89 -20.18
C TRP A 68 -5.28 18.69 -19.00
N GLN A 69 -5.65 19.16 -17.80
CA GLN A 69 -4.83 19.12 -16.60
C GLN A 69 -5.32 18.04 -15.62
N PHE A 70 -4.39 17.33 -15.01
CA PHE A 70 -4.59 16.20 -14.10
C PHE A 70 -3.80 16.38 -12.80
N MET A 71 -4.41 16.01 -11.66
CA MET A 71 -3.77 16.09 -10.34
C MET A 71 -3.82 14.74 -9.61
N ASN A 72 -2.76 14.41 -8.89
CA ASN A 72 -2.62 13.13 -8.18
C ASN A 72 -3.22 13.09 -6.76
N HIS A 73 -4.06 14.08 -6.42
CA HIS A 73 -4.87 14.09 -5.20
C HIS A 73 -6.30 14.53 -5.49
N ILE A 74 -7.25 14.04 -4.68
CA ILE A 74 -8.68 14.41 -4.70
C ILE A 74 -8.94 15.35 -3.51
N PRO A 75 -9.81 16.37 -3.62
CA PRO A 75 -10.18 17.21 -2.48
C PRO A 75 -10.67 16.34 -1.31
N LYS A 76 -10.07 16.51 -0.11
CA LYS A 76 -10.33 15.68 1.09
C LYS A 76 -9.94 14.20 1.00
N GLY A 77 -9.36 13.71 -0.11
CA GLY A 77 -8.93 12.32 -0.28
C GLY A 77 -7.86 11.85 0.72
N GLY A 78 -7.08 12.78 1.29
CA GLY A 78 -6.14 12.50 2.39
C GLY A 78 -6.78 12.17 3.75
N SER A 79 -8.11 12.13 3.88
CA SER A 79 -8.78 11.98 5.19
C SER A 79 -8.41 10.68 5.91
N ILE A 80 -8.33 9.55 5.22
CA ILE A 80 -7.87 8.25 5.78
C ILE A 80 -6.35 8.16 6.03
N CYS A 81 -5.56 9.16 5.63
CA CYS A 81 -4.10 9.08 5.74
C CYS A 81 -3.55 9.60 7.08
N ARG A 82 -4.37 10.32 7.84
CA ARG A 82 -4.06 10.76 9.22
C ARG A 82 -4.46 9.68 10.22
N LYS A 83 -3.56 9.31 11.14
CA LYS A 83 -3.73 8.17 12.07
C LYS A 83 -4.93 8.31 13.00
N ASP A 84 -5.14 9.51 13.54
CA ASP A 84 -6.27 9.91 14.38
C ASP A 84 -7.60 9.87 13.59
N ASN A 85 -7.62 10.47 12.40
CA ASN A 85 -8.83 10.54 11.58
C ASN A 85 -9.24 9.16 11.03
N LEU A 86 -8.29 8.37 10.52
CA LEU A 86 -8.49 6.99 10.07
C LEU A 86 -9.14 6.15 11.16
N SER A 87 -8.56 6.14 12.34
CA SER A 87 -9.07 5.33 13.45
C SER A 87 -10.42 5.84 13.97
N ARG A 88 -10.68 7.15 13.95
CA ARG A 88 -12.01 7.73 14.22
C ARG A 88 -13.06 7.23 13.22
N LEU A 89 -12.77 7.30 11.93
CA LEU A 89 -13.66 6.85 10.85
C LEU A 89 -13.96 5.35 10.98
N LEU A 90 -12.93 4.51 11.12
CA LEU A 90 -13.10 3.05 11.26
C LEU A 90 -13.84 2.67 12.55
N ARG A 91 -13.61 3.38 13.67
CA ARG A 91 -14.37 3.21 14.93
C ARG A 91 -15.85 3.56 14.73
N CYS A 92 -16.15 4.62 13.97
CA CYS A 92 -17.53 4.98 13.63
C CYS A 92 -18.20 3.91 12.76
N MET A 93 -17.52 3.48 11.68
CA MET A 93 -18.04 2.44 10.78
C MET A 93 -18.22 1.09 11.48
N LYS A 94 -17.33 0.70 12.40
CA LYS A 94 -17.49 -0.50 13.24
C LYS A 94 -18.69 -0.41 14.19
N ARG A 95 -19.04 0.78 14.68
CA ARG A 95 -20.26 0.98 15.50
C ARG A 95 -21.55 0.86 14.67
N ILE A 96 -21.52 1.26 13.39
CA ILE A 96 -22.71 1.24 12.52
C ILE A 96 -22.89 -0.13 11.85
N TYR A 97 -21.82 -0.75 11.36
CA TYR A 97 -21.84 -1.96 10.52
C TYR A 97 -21.22 -3.20 11.20
N GLY A 98 -20.82 -3.08 12.47
CA GLY A 98 -20.35 -4.20 13.28
C GLY A 98 -19.05 -4.84 12.79
N ALA A 99 -18.99 -6.17 12.89
CA ALA A 99 -17.77 -6.96 12.74
C ALA A 99 -17.13 -6.93 11.33
N VAL A 100 -17.81 -6.41 10.31
CA VAL A 100 -17.20 -6.24 8.97
C VAL A 100 -16.03 -5.24 9.01
N TYR A 101 -16.06 -4.28 9.93
CA TYR A 101 -14.96 -3.33 10.20
C TYR A 101 -13.98 -3.81 11.29
N ASP A 102 -14.00 -5.09 11.67
CA ASP A 102 -13.09 -5.66 12.67
C ASP A 102 -11.69 -5.97 12.11
N PHE A 103 -11.06 -4.98 11.49
CA PHE A 103 -9.71 -5.05 10.91
C PHE A 103 -8.79 -3.91 11.38
N SER A 104 -9.25 -3.05 12.31
CA SER A 104 -8.41 -2.08 13.02
C SER A 104 -8.34 -2.45 14.50
N PRO A 105 -7.15 -2.55 15.11
CA PRO A 105 -7.04 -2.79 16.56
C PRO A 105 -7.64 -1.63 17.38
N PRO A 106 -8.16 -1.89 18.59
CA PRO A 106 -8.61 -0.87 19.52
C PRO A 106 -7.55 0.19 19.78
N CYS A 107 -7.95 1.46 19.86
CA CYS A 107 -7.05 2.58 20.05
C CYS A 107 -7.73 3.75 20.77
N TYR A 108 -6.90 4.66 21.30
CA TYR A 108 -7.26 5.82 22.10
C TYR A 108 -6.48 7.04 21.59
N HIS A 109 -7.14 8.19 21.49
CA HIS A 109 -6.53 9.44 21.02
C HIS A 109 -6.07 10.31 22.18
N LEU A 110 -4.77 10.58 22.27
CA LEU A 110 -4.20 11.42 23.33
C LEU A 110 -4.13 12.90 22.91
N PRO A 111 -4.30 13.84 23.87
CA PRO A 111 -4.58 13.61 25.29
C PRO A 111 -6.05 13.26 25.63
N LEU A 112 -6.99 13.53 24.70
CA LEU A 112 -8.44 13.54 24.95
C LEU A 112 -9.05 12.25 25.52
N GLU A 113 -8.52 11.09 25.17
CA GLU A 113 -9.00 9.77 25.61
C GLU A 113 -8.08 9.11 26.65
N TYR A 114 -7.16 9.86 27.26
CA TYR A 114 -6.21 9.32 28.25
C TYR A 114 -6.92 8.60 29.41
N ALA A 115 -7.99 9.21 29.98
CA ALA A 115 -8.77 8.58 31.04
C ALA A 115 -9.37 7.22 30.61
N LYS A 116 -9.86 7.11 29.36
CA LYS A 116 -10.41 5.86 28.82
C LYS A 116 -9.33 4.77 28.67
N LEU A 117 -8.12 5.17 28.26
CA LEU A 117 -6.96 4.28 28.19
C LEU A 117 -6.55 3.80 29.59
N VAL A 118 -6.52 4.67 30.60
CA VAL A 118 -6.25 4.31 32.01
C VAL A 118 -7.29 3.31 32.51
N THR A 119 -8.57 3.53 32.25
CA THR A 119 -9.66 2.60 32.62
C THR A 119 -9.47 1.23 31.98
N GLU A 120 -9.17 1.16 30.68
CA GLU A 120 -8.99 -0.13 29.98
C GLU A 120 -7.73 -0.87 30.47
N CYS A 121 -6.59 -0.18 30.64
CA CYS A 121 -5.39 -0.78 31.21
C CYS A 121 -5.65 -1.31 32.63
N SER A 122 -6.42 -0.59 33.44
CA SER A 122 -6.82 -1.00 34.80
C SER A 122 -7.85 -2.13 34.81
N ARG A 123 -8.65 -2.28 33.75
CA ARG A 123 -9.57 -3.41 33.55
C ARG A 123 -8.78 -4.66 33.17
N LEU A 124 -7.87 -4.56 32.21
CA LEU A 124 -7.03 -5.67 31.75
C LEU A 124 -6.11 -6.18 32.86
N ARG A 125 -5.51 -5.31 33.68
CA ARG A 125 -4.69 -5.70 34.84
C ARG A 125 -5.46 -6.47 35.93
N ARG A 126 -6.79 -6.40 35.96
CA ARG A 126 -7.66 -7.12 36.91
C ARG A 126 -8.23 -8.42 36.36
N ASP A 127 -7.86 -8.81 35.14
CA ASP A 127 -8.25 -10.10 34.56
C ASP A 127 -7.49 -11.23 35.29
N GLU A 128 -8.24 -12.11 35.96
CA GLU A 128 -7.72 -13.09 36.95
C GLU A 128 -6.66 -14.04 36.38
N ASN A 129 -6.65 -14.24 35.05
CA ASN A 129 -5.69 -15.07 34.35
C ASN A 129 -4.27 -14.45 34.25
N GLY A 130 -4.05 -13.23 34.73
CA GLY A 130 -2.77 -12.52 34.72
C GLY A 130 -2.27 -12.07 33.33
N ALA A 131 -2.77 -12.68 32.26
CA ALA A 131 -2.43 -12.35 30.86
C ALA A 131 -2.67 -10.87 30.52
N GLY A 132 -3.68 -10.25 31.13
CA GLY A 132 -4.01 -8.84 30.93
C GLY A 132 -2.96 -7.85 31.47
N ALA A 133 -2.05 -8.27 32.34
CA ALA A 133 -0.94 -7.44 32.82
C ALA A 133 0.21 -7.29 31.80
N ASN A 134 0.36 -8.24 30.87
CA ASN A 134 1.43 -8.27 29.86
C ASN A 134 1.02 -7.66 28.50
N VAL A 135 -0.21 -7.15 28.40
CA VAL A 135 -0.80 -6.44 27.25
C VAL A 135 0.15 -5.36 26.73
N VAL A 136 0.65 -5.55 25.50
CA VAL A 136 1.51 -4.57 24.84
C VAL A 136 0.67 -3.53 24.08
N TRP A 137 1.07 -2.27 24.22
CA TRP A 137 0.52 -1.13 23.48
C TRP A 137 1.59 -0.54 22.57
N ILE A 138 1.16 0.15 21.51
CA ILE A 138 2.03 0.91 20.62
C ILE A 138 1.58 2.38 20.60
N HIS A 139 2.50 3.28 20.95
CA HIS A 139 2.32 4.72 20.88
C HIS A 139 2.70 5.21 19.48
N LYS A 140 1.81 5.95 18.79
CA LYS A 140 2.05 6.49 17.45
C LYS A 140 1.73 8.00 17.42
N PRO A 141 2.73 8.90 17.32
CA PRO A 141 2.47 10.34 17.20
C PRO A 141 1.65 10.65 15.93
N VAL A 142 0.68 11.57 16.03
CA VAL A 142 -0.26 11.83 14.91
C VAL A 142 0.44 12.44 13.70
N ALA A 143 1.30 13.44 13.91
CA ALA A 143 1.96 14.21 12.87
C ALA A 143 3.31 13.62 12.39
N GLN A 144 3.67 12.41 12.81
CA GLN A 144 4.94 11.77 12.44
C GLN A 144 4.75 10.56 11.51
N SER A 145 5.81 10.30 10.73
CA SER A 145 5.91 9.25 9.73
C SER A 145 7.26 8.52 9.84
N GLN A 146 7.48 7.50 8.99
CA GLN A 146 8.76 6.79 8.87
C GLN A 146 9.21 6.01 10.13
N GLY A 147 8.32 5.78 11.09
CA GLY A 147 8.61 5.11 12.37
C GLY A 147 9.07 6.06 13.50
N ARG A 148 9.20 7.36 13.24
CA ARG A 148 9.69 8.33 14.23
C ARG A 148 8.69 8.50 15.39
N GLY A 149 9.22 8.54 16.61
CA GLY A 149 8.46 8.66 17.86
C GLY A 149 7.53 7.47 18.18
N ILE A 150 7.62 6.38 17.43
CA ILE A 150 6.84 5.16 17.69
C ILE A 150 7.61 4.28 18.67
N PHE A 151 6.97 3.91 19.77
CA PHE A 151 7.50 2.97 20.75
C PHE A 151 6.41 2.03 21.27
N LEU A 152 6.83 0.91 21.85
CA LEU A 152 5.96 -0.06 22.52
C LEU A 152 6.11 0.10 24.04
N PHE A 153 5.04 -0.15 24.78
CA PHE A 153 5.02 -0.09 26.24
C PHE A 153 4.05 -1.11 26.84
N ARG A 154 4.21 -1.41 28.13
CA ARG A 154 3.27 -2.22 28.95
C ARG A 154 2.68 -1.42 30.11
N SER A 155 3.42 -0.45 30.63
CA SER A 155 3.00 0.44 31.70
C SER A 155 2.77 1.85 31.17
N LEU A 156 1.70 2.49 31.64
CA LEU A 156 1.38 3.88 31.29
C LEU A 156 2.43 4.88 31.79
N CYS A 157 3.25 4.48 32.78
CA CYS A 157 4.39 5.28 33.26
C CYS A 157 5.50 5.46 32.23
N GLU A 158 5.54 4.65 31.16
CA GLU A 158 6.52 4.75 30.07
C GLU A 158 6.15 5.84 29.04
N MET A 159 5.03 6.56 29.23
CA MET A 159 4.42 7.41 28.20
C MET A 159 4.26 8.87 28.65
N ASN A 160 4.69 9.80 27.78
CA ASN A 160 4.50 11.24 27.99
C ASN A 160 3.13 11.70 27.45
N CYS A 161 2.18 11.96 28.35
CA CYS A 161 0.79 12.29 28.03
C CYS A 161 0.57 13.66 27.35
N GLY A 162 1.59 14.51 27.27
CA GLY A 162 1.50 15.86 26.72
C GLY A 162 1.52 15.98 25.19
N THR A 163 1.62 14.87 24.44
CA THR A 163 1.72 14.90 22.97
C THR A 163 0.53 14.26 22.27
N SER A 164 0.16 14.78 21.09
CA SER A 164 -0.93 14.22 20.29
C SER A 164 -0.53 12.92 19.62
N ALA A 165 -1.17 11.82 20.04
CA ALA A 165 -0.83 10.48 19.63
C ALA A 165 -2.06 9.56 19.53
N VAL A 166 -1.93 8.50 18.75
CA VAL A 166 -2.83 7.35 18.78
C VAL A 166 -2.11 6.23 19.53
N VAL A 167 -2.61 5.88 20.71
CA VAL A 167 -2.22 4.66 21.42
C VAL A 167 -3.10 3.53 20.92
N GLN A 168 -2.50 2.43 20.47
CA GLN A 168 -3.22 1.31 19.88
C GLN A 168 -2.79 -0.02 20.52
N ARG A 169 -3.72 -0.97 20.65
CA ARG A 169 -3.42 -2.34 21.08
C ARG A 169 -2.42 -2.96 20.10
N TYR A 170 -1.28 -3.44 20.59
CA TYR A 170 -0.28 -4.06 19.72
C TYR A 170 -0.73 -5.45 19.26
N ILE A 171 -0.42 -5.79 18.01
CA ILE A 171 -0.67 -7.13 17.45
C ILE A 171 0.51 -8.01 17.87
N GLU A 172 0.34 -8.70 19.00
CA GLU A 172 1.38 -9.47 19.70
C GLU A 172 1.79 -10.77 18.98
N ARG A 173 0.91 -11.34 18.15
CA ARG A 173 1.19 -12.56 17.37
C ARG A 173 1.06 -12.27 15.85
N PRO A 174 1.98 -11.47 15.27
CA PRO A 174 2.03 -11.29 13.83
C PRO A 174 2.41 -12.60 13.14
N LEU A 175 2.01 -12.75 11.87
CA LEU A 175 2.55 -13.79 11.02
C LEU A 175 4.05 -13.59 10.83
N LEU A 176 4.83 -14.65 11.02
CA LEU A 176 6.29 -14.61 10.87
C LEU A 176 6.74 -15.48 9.70
N ILE A 177 7.67 -14.95 8.90
CA ILE A 177 8.42 -15.72 7.89
C ILE A 177 9.87 -15.77 8.36
N ALA A 178 10.43 -16.97 8.48
CA ALA A 178 11.77 -17.22 9.02
C ALA A 178 12.06 -16.58 10.40
N GLY A 179 11.02 -16.32 11.20
CA GLY A 179 11.12 -15.65 12.50
C GLY A 179 11.15 -14.12 12.46
N TYR A 180 11.02 -13.50 11.28
CA TYR A 180 10.94 -12.05 11.11
C TYR A 180 9.49 -11.60 10.96
N LYS A 181 9.15 -10.50 11.65
CA LYS A 181 7.90 -9.77 11.44
C LYS A 181 7.97 -9.03 10.10
N PHE A 182 6.84 -8.97 9.39
CA PHE A 182 6.70 -8.18 8.18
C PHE A 182 5.34 -7.49 8.10
N ASP A 183 5.25 -6.44 7.31
CA ASP A 183 3.98 -5.87 6.84
C ASP A 183 3.92 -5.89 5.31
N LEU A 184 2.71 -5.75 4.76
CA LEU A 184 2.43 -5.66 3.33
C LEU A 184 2.12 -4.21 2.96
N ARG A 185 2.94 -3.63 2.09
CA ARG A 185 2.67 -2.41 1.34
C ARG A 185 1.91 -2.77 0.05
N LEU A 186 0.65 -2.36 0.00
CA LEU A 186 -0.24 -2.51 -1.15
C LEU A 186 -0.42 -1.16 -1.85
N TYR A 187 -0.53 -1.16 -3.17
CA TYR A 187 -0.71 0.07 -3.96
C TYR A 187 -2.14 0.16 -4.48
N VAL A 188 -2.78 1.31 -4.25
CA VAL A 188 -4.21 1.52 -4.54
C VAL A 188 -4.39 2.82 -5.31
N CYS A 189 -5.04 2.75 -6.48
CA CYS A 189 -5.43 3.91 -7.27
C CYS A 189 -6.93 4.13 -7.14
N VAL A 190 -7.34 5.37 -6.83
CA VAL A 190 -8.74 5.78 -6.71
C VAL A 190 -8.99 6.99 -7.61
N PRO A 191 -9.49 6.79 -8.83
CA PRO A 191 -9.81 7.89 -9.76
C PRO A 191 -11.06 8.70 -9.40
N GLY A 192 -11.81 8.29 -8.37
CA GLY A 192 -13.00 9.00 -7.91
C GLY A 192 -13.67 8.34 -6.71
N TYR A 193 -14.34 9.16 -5.89
CA TYR A 193 -15.15 8.72 -4.74
C TYR A 193 -16.66 8.82 -4.96
N ARG A 194 -17.09 9.51 -6.03
CA ARG A 194 -18.48 9.74 -6.41
C ARG A 194 -18.60 9.61 -7.93
N PRO A 195 -18.87 8.41 -8.47
CA PRO A 195 -18.97 7.13 -7.75
C PRO A 195 -17.59 6.63 -7.27
N LEU A 196 -17.55 5.85 -6.18
CA LEU A 196 -16.29 5.24 -5.74
C LEU A 196 -15.80 4.25 -6.81
N THR A 197 -14.60 4.47 -7.32
CA THR A 197 -13.92 3.54 -8.23
C THR A 197 -12.51 3.32 -7.74
N ALA A 198 -12.12 2.06 -7.52
CA ALA A 198 -10.84 1.73 -6.91
C ALA A 198 -10.18 0.53 -7.59
N TYR A 199 -8.87 0.64 -7.79
CA TYR A 199 -7.98 -0.39 -8.34
C TYR A 199 -6.90 -0.72 -7.33
N MET A 200 -6.55 -2.00 -7.22
CA MET A 200 -5.36 -2.45 -6.50
C MET A 200 -4.36 -3.01 -7.51
N TYR A 201 -3.08 -2.66 -7.34
CA TYR A 201 -2.00 -3.29 -8.08
C TYR A 201 -1.84 -4.75 -7.62
N ALA A 202 -1.68 -5.70 -8.53
CA ALA A 202 -1.52 -7.12 -8.18
C ALA A 202 -0.23 -7.36 -7.37
N GLU A 203 0.82 -6.58 -7.65
CA GLU A 203 2.08 -6.62 -6.90
C GLU A 203 2.16 -5.55 -5.80
N GLY A 204 3.18 -5.67 -4.95
CA GLY A 204 3.43 -4.83 -3.79
C GLY A 204 4.70 -5.25 -3.07
N LEU A 205 4.92 -4.75 -1.86
CA LEU A 205 6.15 -5.01 -1.12
C LEU A 205 5.85 -5.53 0.29
N ALA A 206 6.34 -6.72 0.63
CA ALA A 206 6.50 -7.09 2.04
C ALA A 206 7.78 -6.48 2.60
N ARG A 207 7.68 -5.82 3.75
CA ARG A 207 8.80 -5.15 4.43
C ARG A 207 9.10 -5.88 5.73
N PHE A 208 10.32 -6.38 5.90
CA PHE A 208 10.72 -7.16 7.07
C PHE A 208 11.44 -6.30 8.11
N GLY A 209 11.30 -6.67 9.39
CA GLY A 209 12.21 -6.20 10.43
C GLY A 209 13.63 -6.73 10.22
N THR A 210 14.65 -5.98 10.63
CA THR A 210 16.04 -6.45 10.60
C THR A 210 16.32 -7.51 11.66
N ASP A 211 15.57 -7.53 12.76
CA ASP A 211 15.74 -8.45 13.89
C ASP A 211 14.62 -9.51 13.99
N LYS A 212 14.95 -10.69 14.53
CA LYS A 212 13.95 -11.74 14.81
C LYS A 212 12.94 -11.26 15.85
N TYR A 213 11.67 -11.62 15.64
CA TYR A 213 10.56 -11.20 16.47
C TYR A 213 10.49 -12.00 17.79
N THR A 214 10.34 -11.28 18.90
CA THR A 214 10.06 -11.81 20.23
C THR A 214 9.40 -10.71 21.06
N LEU A 215 8.57 -11.08 22.04
CA LEU A 215 8.00 -10.15 23.01
C LEU A 215 8.86 -9.99 24.28
N SER A 216 9.98 -10.72 24.39
CA SER A 216 10.87 -10.67 25.57
C SER A 216 11.56 -9.31 25.72
N ASP A 217 11.89 -8.65 24.61
CA ASP A 217 12.36 -7.26 24.58
C ASP A 217 11.53 -6.51 23.53
N ILE A 218 10.65 -5.63 24.03
CA ILE A 218 9.72 -4.82 23.23
C ILE A 218 10.31 -3.47 22.80
N HIS A 219 11.46 -3.10 23.37
CA HIS A 219 12.06 -1.78 23.18
C HIS A 219 12.97 -1.73 21.95
N ASN A 220 13.49 -2.88 21.49
CA ASN A 220 14.18 -2.99 20.21
C ASN A 220 13.22 -2.71 19.03
N PRO A 221 13.35 -1.57 18.33
CA PRO A 221 12.38 -1.20 17.29
C PRO A 221 12.59 -2.03 16.01
N TYR A 222 13.78 -2.60 15.78
CA TYR A 222 14.18 -3.32 14.58
C TYR A 222 13.49 -4.69 14.39
N ARG A 223 12.83 -5.23 15.42
CA ARG A 223 11.96 -6.41 15.31
C ARG A 223 10.46 -6.08 15.31
N HIS A 224 10.09 -4.93 15.88
CA HIS A 224 8.69 -4.57 16.11
C HIS A 224 8.11 -3.61 15.06
N LEU A 225 8.97 -2.81 14.42
CA LEU A 225 8.64 -1.85 13.38
C LEU A 225 9.32 -2.27 12.06
N THR A 226 8.54 -2.28 10.99
CA THR A 226 8.91 -2.81 9.66
C THR A 226 9.17 -1.70 8.63
N ASN A 227 9.11 -0.43 9.06
CA ASN A 227 9.39 0.71 8.21
C ASN A 227 10.82 0.64 7.64
N SER A 228 10.97 0.70 6.32
CA SER A 228 12.27 0.59 5.67
C SER A 228 13.22 1.74 6.01
N SER A 229 12.70 2.93 6.29
CA SER A 229 13.47 4.09 6.76
C SER A 229 14.27 3.79 8.03
N LEU A 230 13.63 3.14 9.00
CA LEU A 230 14.24 2.71 10.26
C LEU A 230 15.15 1.48 10.04
N ASN A 231 14.65 0.48 9.31
CA ASN A 231 15.37 -0.79 9.17
C ASN A 231 16.64 -0.65 8.33
N LYS A 232 16.74 0.34 7.42
CA LYS A 232 17.98 0.67 6.69
C LYS A 232 19.16 1.04 7.59
N SER A 233 18.89 1.71 8.72
CA SER A 233 19.92 2.03 9.74
C SER A 233 20.07 0.92 10.80
N GLY A 234 19.37 -0.20 10.63
CA GLY A 234 19.49 -1.35 11.53
C GLY A 234 20.82 -2.07 11.34
N PRO A 235 21.47 -2.54 12.42
CA PRO A 235 22.81 -3.15 12.34
C PRO A 235 22.83 -4.41 11.45
N ARG A 236 21.69 -5.09 11.31
CA ARG A 236 21.51 -6.32 10.52
C ARG A 236 20.81 -6.10 9.17
N TYR A 237 20.88 -4.89 8.62
CA TYR A 237 20.26 -4.58 7.33
C TYR A 237 21.03 -5.15 6.14
N ALA A 238 22.37 -5.07 6.19
CA ALA A 238 23.26 -5.55 5.14
C ALA A 238 23.45 -7.08 5.13
N GLU A 239 23.01 -7.77 6.19
CA GLU A 239 23.08 -9.24 6.28
C GLU A 239 22.18 -9.89 5.21
N CYS A 240 22.75 -10.75 4.36
CA CYS A 240 21.96 -11.62 3.50
C CYS A 240 21.41 -12.78 4.33
N LYS A 241 20.13 -12.68 4.71
CA LYS A 241 19.46 -13.65 5.58
C LYS A 241 19.04 -14.89 4.78
N ASP A 242 19.40 -16.09 5.23
CA ASP A 242 19.20 -17.38 4.52
C ASP A 242 17.89 -17.53 3.73
N ARG A 243 16.76 -17.11 4.32
CA ARG A 243 15.45 -17.16 3.67
C ARG A 243 14.95 -15.83 3.14
N ILE A 244 15.22 -14.71 3.83
CA ILE A 244 14.67 -13.39 3.47
C ILE A 244 15.48 -12.71 2.35
N GLY A 245 16.76 -13.07 2.18
CA GLY A 245 17.68 -12.40 1.27
C GLY A 245 18.16 -11.05 1.79
N SER A 246 18.85 -10.30 0.93
CA SER A 246 19.37 -8.96 1.18
C SER A 246 18.27 -7.88 1.15
N GLY A 247 18.47 -6.78 1.89
CA GLY A 247 17.63 -5.58 1.80
C GLY A 247 16.26 -5.66 2.50
N CYS A 248 15.91 -6.83 3.07
CA CYS A 248 14.71 -7.03 3.90
C CYS A 248 13.38 -6.61 3.24
N LYS A 249 13.24 -6.80 1.93
CA LYS A 249 11.98 -6.62 1.18
C LYS A 249 11.73 -7.78 0.23
N TRP A 250 10.47 -8.18 0.08
CA TRP A 250 9.99 -9.15 -0.92
C TRP A 250 8.88 -8.54 -1.78
N THR A 251 8.66 -9.08 -2.96
CA THR A 251 7.44 -8.86 -3.74
C THR A 251 6.26 -9.66 -3.16
N LEU A 252 5.02 -9.32 -3.49
CA LEU A 252 3.85 -10.11 -3.08
C LEU A 252 3.83 -11.50 -3.72
N THR A 253 4.39 -11.68 -4.93
CA THR A 253 4.61 -13.01 -5.53
C THR A 253 5.47 -13.90 -4.62
N GLN A 254 6.55 -13.36 -4.04
CA GLN A 254 7.40 -14.12 -3.10
C GLN A 254 6.66 -14.45 -1.80
N VAL A 255 5.87 -13.51 -1.26
CA VAL A 255 4.99 -13.77 -0.10
C VAL A 255 3.99 -14.87 -0.43
N ARG A 256 3.31 -14.77 -1.58
CA ARG A 256 2.32 -15.73 -2.07
C ARG A 256 2.90 -17.14 -2.17
N LYS A 257 4.08 -17.29 -2.76
CA LYS A 257 4.85 -18.55 -2.80
C LYS A 257 5.10 -19.13 -1.39
N ALA A 258 5.47 -18.29 -0.43
CA ALA A 258 5.72 -18.72 0.94
C ALA A 258 4.44 -19.08 1.73
N LEU A 259 3.29 -18.47 1.40
CA LEU A 259 2.01 -18.75 2.07
C LEU A 259 1.29 -19.96 1.46
N ILE A 260 1.24 -20.08 0.14
CA ILE A 260 0.40 -21.08 -0.55
C ILE A 260 0.78 -22.52 -0.20
N GLY A 261 2.07 -22.82 -0.07
CA GLY A 261 2.57 -24.14 0.32
C GLY A 261 2.30 -24.54 1.77
N ARG A 262 1.92 -23.60 2.65
CA ARG A 262 1.65 -23.85 4.08
C ARG A 262 0.17 -23.74 4.45
N TRP A 263 -0.62 -22.96 3.71
CA TRP A 263 -2.04 -22.71 4.02
C TRP A 263 -3.02 -23.04 2.88
N GLY A 264 -2.53 -23.47 1.71
CA GLY A 264 -3.38 -24.01 0.63
C GLY A 264 -4.47 -23.04 0.19
N ALA A 265 -5.74 -23.45 0.28
CA ALA A 265 -6.89 -22.61 -0.08
C ALA A 265 -7.14 -21.45 0.90
N ALA A 266 -6.75 -21.57 2.18
CA ALA A 266 -6.99 -20.51 3.16
C ALA A 266 -6.25 -19.20 2.82
N GLU A 267 -5.09 -19.31 2.16
CA GLU A 267 -4.34 -18.18 1.59
C GLU A 267 -5.19 -17.33 0.63
N TRP A 268 -6.05 -17.95 -0.19
CA TRP A 268 -6.88 -17.22 -1.16
C TRP A 268 -7.84 -16.26 -0.46
N VAL A 269 -8.45 -16.75 0.62
CA VAL A 269 -9.36 -15.97 1.48
C VAL A 269 -8.65 -14.82 2.16
N VAL A 270 -7.34 -14.91 2.44
CA VAL A 270 -6.56 -13.80 3.00
C VAL A 270 -6.55 -12.62 2.02
N TRP A 271 -6.21 -12.86 0.74
CA TRP A 271 -6.20 -11.81 -0.27
C TRP A 271 -7.59 -11.22 -0.51
N GLN A 272 -8.66 -12.03 -0.44
CA GLN A 272 -10.03 -11.51 -0.55
C GLN A 272 -10.46 -10.68 0.68
N ARG A 273 -9.98 -11.03 1.88
CA ARG A 273 -10.15 -10.21 3.09
C ARG A 273 -9.32 -8.92 3.02
N ILE A 274 -8.13 -8.94 2.42
CA ILE A 274 -7.31 -7.75 2.16
C ILE A 274 -8.01 -6.80 1.18
N ARG A 275 -8.51 -7.32 0.04
CA ARG A 275 -9.33 -6.55 -0.91
C ARG A 275 -10.51 -5.88 -0.21
N ALA A 276 -11.27 -6.64 0.56
CA ALA A 276 -12.43 -6.11 1.30
C ALA A 276 -12.03 -5.05 2.34
N LEU A 277 -10.94 -5.24 3.08
CA LEU A 277 -10.39 -4.28 4.03
C LEU A 277 -10.05 -2.94 3.34
N VAL A 278 -9.41 -2.99 2.17
CA VAL A 278 -9.13 -1.79 1.36
C VAL A 278 -10.44 -1.10 0.96
N THR A 279 -11.37 -1.83 0.31
CA THR A 279 -12.66 -1.26 -0.12
C THR A 279 -13.45 -0.62 1.03
N LEU A 280 -13.54 -1.30 2.18
CA LEU A 280 -14.25 -0.79 3.37
C LEU A 280 -13.58 0.47 3.94
N THR A 281 -12.24 0.54 3.92
CA THR A 281 -11.51 1.74 4.34
C THR A 281 -11.78 2.92 3.40
N LEU A 282 -11.90 2.68 2.09
CA LEU A 282 -12.26 3.72 1.11
C LEU A 282 -13.72 4.19 1.30
N LEU A 283 -14.65 3.25 1.50
CA LEU A 283 -16.06 3.55 1.80
C LEU A 283 -16.23 4.41 3.06
N ALA A 284 -15.37 4.23 4.07
CA ALA A 284 -15.37 5.03 5.29
C ALA A 284 -15.12 6.54 5.08
N GLN A 285 -14.53 6.95 3.95
CA GLN A 285 -14.37 8.37 3.58
C GLN A 285 -15.15 8.83 2.35
N ALA A 286 -15.74 7.91 1.58
CA ALA A 286 -16.46 8.23 0.34
C ALA A 286 -17.59 9.24 0.55
N ALA A 287 -18.29 9.16 1.69
CA ALA A 287 -19.35 10.09 2.06
C ALA A 287 -18.87 11.55 2.09
N GLY A 288 -17.75 11.82 2.78
CA GLY A 288 -17.20 13.17 2.98
C GLY A 288 -16.34 13.71 1.84
N THR A 289 -16.13 12.92 0.79
CA THR A 289 -15.29 13.27 -0.36
C THR A 289 -16.15 13.74 -1.54
N PRO A 290 -15.95 14.97 -2.07
CA PRO A 290 -16.74 15.50 -3.17
C PRO A 290 -16.39 14.80 -4.50
N PRO A 291 -17.28 14.87 -5.52
CA PRO A 291 -16.93 14.50 -6.89
C PRO A 291 -15.80 15.41 -7.40
N ALA A 292 -14.80 14.83 -8.07
CA ALA A 292 -13.68 15.54 -8.67
C ALA A 292 -13.37 14.95 -10.05
N ARG A 293 -13.14 15.82 -11.03
CA ARG A 293 -12.77 15.48 -12.40
C ARG A 293 -11.25 15.60 -12.56
N ASN A 294 -10.63 14.77 -13.41
CA ASN A 294 -9.18 14.75 -13.66
C ASN A 294 -8.29 14.62 -12.40
N CYS A 295 -8.86 14.18 -11.28
CA CYS A 295 -8.16 14.02 -10.00
C CYS A 295 -8.22 12.55 -9.59
N PHE A 296 -7.08 11.96 -9.25
CA PHE A 296 -7.01 10.63 -8.66
C PHE A 296 -6.30 10.67 -7.32
N GLU A 297 -6.37 9.60 -6.56
CA GLU A 297 -5.51 9.37 -5.40
C GLU A 297 -4.68 8.10 -5.62
N PHE A 298 -3.41 8.15 -5.21
CA PHE A 298 -2.50 7.02 -5.22
C PHE A 298 -2.00 6.76 -3.79
N TYR A 299 -2.52 5.70 -3.19
CA TYR A 299 -2.28 5.36 -1.78
C TYR A 299 -1.34 4.16 -1.63
N GLY A 300 -0.56 4.17 -0.55
CA GLY A 300 0.07 2.96 0.00
C GLY A 300 -0.67 2.48 1.23
N PHE A 301 -1.31 1.32 1.16
CA PHE A 301 -1.93 0.68 2.31
C PHE A 301 -0.90 -0.20 3.03
N ASP A 302 -0.86 -0.11 4.36
CA ASP A 302 0.05 -0.90 5.20
C ASP A 302 -0.77 -1.92 6.00
N VAL A 303 -0.63 -3.20 5.67
CA VAL A 303 -1.44 -4.30 6.22
C VAL A 303 -0.55 -5.33 6.93
N LEU A 304 -0.93 -5.74 8.14
CA LEU A 304 -0.27 -6.81 8.90
C LEU A 304 -1.16 -8.06 8.90
N LEU A 305 -0.57 -9.22 8.70
CA LEU A 305 -1.22 -10.51 8.96
C LEU A 305 -0.89 -10.95 10.39
N ASP A 306 -1.86 -11.51 11.12
CA ASP A 306 -1.61 -12.26 12.36
C ASP A 306 -1.39 -13.77 12.11
N ASP A 307 -1.03 -14.49 13.16
CA ASP A 307 -0.82 -15.94 13.17
C ASP A 307 -2.06 -16.75 12.71
N CYS A 308 -3.25 -16.18 12.88
CA CYS A 308 -4.54 -16.70 12.41
C CYS A 308 -4.92 -16.26 10.98
N LEU A 309 -3.97 -15.67 10.22
CA LEU A 309 -4.18 -15.12 8.87
C LEU A 309 -5.30 -14.06 8.76
N LYS A 310 -5.60 -13.33 9.84
CA LYS A 310 -6.47 -12.15 9.78
C LYS A 310 -5.63 -10.93 9.35
N PRO A 311 -6.06 -10.20 8.30
CA PRO A 311 -5.44 -8.94 7.94
C PRO A 311 -5.92 -7.81 8.85
N TRP A 312 -4.98 -6.97 9.25
CA TRP A 312 -5.16 -5.78 10.07
C TRP A 312 -4.58 -4.56 9.36
N LEU A 313 -5.34 -3.47 9.27
CA LEU A 313 -4.85 -2.20 8.74
C LEU A 313 -3.97 -1.50 9.78
N LEU A 314 -2.76 -1.11 9.38
CA LEU A 314 -1.82 -0.36 10.22
C LEU A 314 -1.92 1.15 9.99
N GLU A 315 -1.87 1.58 8.73
CA GLU A 315 -2.03 2.96 8.26
C GLU A 315 -2.32 3.00 6.75
N VAL A 316 -2.77 4.16 6.26
CA VAL A 316 -2.83 4.49 4.83
C VAL A 316 -1.89 5.67 4.59
N ASN A 317 -1.04 5.56 3.59
CA ASN A 317 -0.06 6.58 3.23
C ASN A 317 -0.51 7.32 1.96
N LEU A 318 -0.68 8.64 2.08
CA LEU A 318 -0.83 9.55 0.94
C LEU A 318 0.49 9.61 0.17
N SER A 319 0.49 9.49 -1.16
CA SER A 319 1.69 9.51 -2.01
C SER A 319 2.82 8.60 -1.49
N PRO A 320 2.66 7.26 -1.56
CA PRO A 320 3.62 6.32 -1.00
C PRO A 320 5.00 6.43 -1.64
N ALA A 321 6.05 6.23 -0.83
CA ALA A 321 7.44 6.43 -1.25
C ALA A 321 7.85 5.62 -2.49
N LEU A 322 8.21 6.33 -3.56
CA LEU A 322 8.67 5.81 -4.85
C LEU A 322 10.20 5.68 -4.99
N ALA A 323 10.95 5.86 -3.91
CA ALA A 323 12.39 5.56 -3.90
C ALA A 323 12.65 4.08 -4.20
N SER A 324 13.73 3.78 -4.91
CA SER A 324 14.15 2.41 -5.24
C SER A 324 15.44 2.09 -4.51
N ASP A 325 15.37 1.23 -3.51
CA ASP A 325 16.48 0.93 -2.59
C ASP A 325 17.08 -0.46 -2.85
N CYS A 326 16.27 -1.38 -3.40
CA CYS A 326 16.67 -2.73 -3.77
C CYS A 326 15.89 -3.21 -5.01
N GLU A 327 16.28 -4.36 -5.54
CA GLU A 327 15.68 -4.98 -6.72
C GLU A 327 14.15 -5.09 -6.65
N ALA A 328 13.61 -5.51 -5.50
CA ALA A 328 12.16 -5.61 -5.30
C ALA A 328 11.42 -4.27 -5.48
N ASP A 329 12.03 -3.13 -5.10
CA ASP A 329 11.44 -1.82 -5.37
C ASP A 329 11.36 -1.53 -6.87
N VAL A 330 12.41 -1.88 -7.63
CA VAL A 330 12.49 -1.62 -9.08
C VAL A 330 11.48 -2.49 -9.84
N VAL A 331 11.50 -3.80 -9.56
CA VAL A 331 10.62 -4.80 -10.18
C VAL A 331 9.13 -4.47 -9.97
N VAL A 332 8.76 -3.95 -8.79
CA VAL A 332 7.37 -3.59 -8.49
C VAL A 332 7.04 -2.17 -8.98
N LYS A 333 7.83 -1.15 -8.63
CA LYS A 333 7.40 0.24 -8.78
C LYS A 333 7.54 0.80 -10.19
N GLN A 334 8.54 0.38 -10.97
CA GLN A 334 8.72 0.93 -12.33
C GLN A 334 7.57 0.49 -13.27
N PRO A 335 7.21 -0.81 -13.37
CA PRO A 335 6.06 -1.23 -14.17
C PRO A 335 4.74 -0.65 -13.64
N MET A 336 4.56 -0.64 -12.31
CA MET A 336 3.37 -0.09 -11.66
C MET A 336 3.07 1.36 -12.06
N LEU A 337 4.09 2.22 -12.16
CA LEU A 337 3.90 3.62 -12.54
C LEU A 337 3.57 3.78 -14.03
N HIS A 338 4.18 2.99 -14.92
CA HIS A 338 3.80 2.96 -16.33
C HIS A 338 2.34 2.52 -16.48
N GLU A 339 1.99 1.37 -15.92
CA GLU A 339 0.63 0.82 -15.98
C GLU A 339 -0.40 1.69 -15.23
N LEU A 340 0.02 2.49 -14.23
CA LEU A 340 -0.84 3.49 -13.59
C LEU A 340 -1.19 4.61 -14.58
N PHE A 341 -0.21 5.10 -15.34
CA PHE A 341 -0.47 6.12 -16.36
C PHE A 341 -1.29 5.58 -17.53
N ASP A 342 -1.13 4.30 -17.89
CA ASP A 342 -2.01 3.62 -18.85
C ASP A 342 -3.44 3.49 -18.32
N LEU A 343 -3.63 3.07 -17.06
CA LEU A 343 -4.93 3.00 -16.38
C LEU A 343 -5.66 4.34 -16.38
N LEU A 344 -4.91 5.43 -16.15
CA LEU A 344 -5.45 6.80 -16.13
C LEU A 344 -5.66 7.39 -17.54
N GLY A 345 -5.31 6.67 -18.60
CA GLY A 345 -5.41 7.12 -19.99
C GLY A 345 -4.46 8.27 -20.34
N LEU A 346 -3.31 8.37 -19.67
CA LEU A 346 -2.31 9.39 -19.96
C LEU A 346 -1.37 8.88 -21.07
N PRO A 347 -1.08 9.69 -22.10
CA PRO A 347 -0.49 9.21 -23.35
C PRO A 347 0.93 8.66 -23.16
N MET A 348 1.36 7.82 -24.10
CA MET A 348 2.77 7.57 -24.36
C MET A 348 3.13 8.35 -25.62
N LYS A 349 4.10 9.27 -25.53
CA LYS A 349 4.56 10.09 -26.67
C LYS A 349 5.86 9.50 -27.19
N HIS A 350 5.89 9.15 -28.49
CA HIS A 350 7.09 8.57 -29.10
C HIS A 350 8.19 9.62 -29.21
N THR A 351 9.29 9.46 -28.46
CA THR A 351 10.44 10.38 -28.39
C THR A 351 11.30 10.44 -29.66
N GLY A 352 10.84 9.90 -30.79
CA GLY A 352 11.65 9.71 -31.99
C GLY A 352 12.71 8.61 -31.87
N LEU A 353 13.06 8.13 -30.67
CA LEU A 353 14.02 7.04 -30.48
C LEU A 353 13.59 5.73 -31.16
N ALA A 354 12.29 5.46 -31.27
CA ALA A 354 11.74 4.33 -32.05
C ALA A 354 11.87 4.51 -33.57
N LYS A 355 12.18 5.72 -34.07
CA LYS A 355 12.48 5.99 -35.49
C LYS A 355 13.97 5.75 -35.82
N LEU A 356 14.83 5.56 -34.82
CA LEU A 356 16.20 5.08 -35.02
C LEU A 356 16.13 3.59 -35.43
N LYS A 357 16.06 3.34 -36.73
CA LYS A 357 16.21 1.98 -37.28
C LYS A 357 17.52 1.39 -36.76
N ALA A 358 17.45 0.20 -36.18
CA ALA A 358 18.65 -0.61 -36.02
C ALA A 358 19.34 -0.80 -37.38
N PRO A 359 20.69 -0.94 -37.44
CA PRO A 359 21.35 -1.33 -38.67
C PRO A 359 20.67 -2.59 -39.23
N PRO A 360 20.36 -2.66 -40.54
CA PRO A 360 19.77 -3.85 -41.10
C PRO A 360 20.68 -5.05 -40.81
N PRO A 361 20.14 -6.24 -40.46
CA PRO A 361 20.94 -7.43 -40.30
C PRO A 361 21.71 -7.70 -41.60
N PRO A 362 22.95 -8.20 -41.54
CA PRO A 362 23.75 -8.44 -42.74
C PRO A 362 22.98 -9.34 -43.69
N THR A 363 22.74 -8.83 -44.89
CA THR A 363 21.94 -9.50 -45.92
C THR A 363 22.59 -10.84 -46.24
N GLN A 364 21.86 -11.94 -46.05
CA GLN A 364 22.32 -13.23 -46.54
C GLN A 364 22.29 -13.17 -48.07
N LEU A 365 23.47 -13.05 -48.68
CA LEU A 365 23.65 -13.22 -50.12
C LEU A 365 23.24 -14.65 -50.48
N THR A 366 22.08 -14.77 -51.12
CA THR A 366 21.65 -16.01 -51.76
C THR A 366 22.51 -16.23 -53.00
N ASN A 367 23.47 -17.15 -52.93
CA ASN A 367 24.25 -17.55 -54.09
C ASN A 367 23.33 -18.24 -55.11
N SER A 368 22.98 -17.52 -56.18
CA SER A 368 22.64 -18.14 -57.47
C SER A 368 23.94 -18.42 -58.24
N SER A 369 24.07 -19.64 -58.74
CA SER A 369 25.26 -20.15 -59.41
C SER A 369 25.45 -19.60 -60.82
N GLU A 370 26.64 -19.09 -61.12
CA GLU A 370 27.24 -19.17 -62.45
C GLU A 370 28.69 -19.66 -62.32
N GLU A 371 29.11 -20.50 -63.26
CA GLU A 371 30.43 -21.13 -63.27
C GLU A 371 31.46 -20.21 -63.91
N GLU A 372 32.65 -20.07 -63.32
CA GLU A 372 33.85 -19.86 -64.14
C GLU A 372 35.11 -20.41 -63.48
N ASN A 373 36.11 -20.70 -64.33
CA ASN A 373 37.10 -21.74 -64.10
C ASN A 373 38.52 -21.17 -64.16
N ASN A 374 39.26 -21.14 -63.03
CA ASN A 374 40.73 -21.35 -63.11
C ASN A 374 41.42 -21.71 -61.78
N GLY A 375 42.50 -22.49 -61.92
CA GLY A 375 43.25 -23.12 -60.82
C GLY A 375 44.13 -22.23 -59.94
N GLY A 376 44.66 -22.80 -58.85
CA GLY A 376 45.55 -22.07 -57.94
C GLY A 376 45.93 -22.74 -56.61
N SER A 377 46.68 -23.85 -56.67
CA SER A 377 47.63 -24.35 -55.65
C SER A 377 47.65 -23.86 -54.18
N ARG A 378 47.66 -24.85 -53.27
CA ARG A 378 48.47 -24.96 -52.01
C ARG A 378 48.07 -24.20 -50.71
N ALA A 379 47.49 -24.99 -49.80
CA ALA A 379 48.13 -25.53 -48.57
C ALA A 379 48.09 -24.79 -47.20
N ARG A 380 47.72 -25.59 -46.18
CA ARG A 380 48.15 -25.55 -44.74
C ARG A 380 47.65 -24.34 -43.89
N ASN A 381 47.40 -24.44 -42.57
CA ASN A 381 47.34 -25.57 -41.62
C ASN A 381 46.69 -25.09 -40.29
N ARG A 382 45.94 -25.97 -39.57
CA ARG A 382 45.86 -26.07 -38.07
C ARG A 382 45.38 -24.84 -37.25
N SER A 383 44.86 -24.95 -36.01
CA SER A 383 44.27 -26.10 -35.28
C SER A 383 43.51 -25.63 -34.01
N ALA A 384 42.33 -26.21 -33.81
CA ALA A 384 41.68 -26.67 -32.56
C ALA A 384 42.18 -26.16 -31.16
N GLY A 385 41.21 -25.83 -30.29
CA GLY A 385 41.44 -25.55 -28.86
C GLY A 385 40.16 -25.59 -28.00
N ARG A 386 39.44 -26.71 -27.95
CA ARG A 386 38.20 -26.88 -27.17
C ARG A 386 38.48 -27.54 -25.82
N ARG A 387 38.04 -26.94 -24.70
CA ARG A 387 37.98 -27.62 -23.38
C ARG A 387 36.69 -27.31 -22.62
N THR A 388 36.06 -28.39 -22.13
CA THR A 388 34.81 -28.41 -21.36
C THR A 388 35.07 -28.86 -19.93
N ALA A 389 34.29 -28.40 -18.95
CA ALA A 389 34.23 -28.99 -17.62
C ALA A 389 32.78 -29.07 -17.09
N ARG A 390 32.45 -30.16 -16.37
CA ARG A 390 31.15 -30.45 -15.76
C ARG A 390 31.24 -30.37 -14.22
N PRO A 391 30.11 -30.23 -13.49
CA PRO A 391 30.09 -29.88 -12.06
C PRO A 391 30.21 -31.09 -11.11
N ARG A 392 30.50 -30.82 -9.83
CA ARG A 392 30.50 -31.82 -8.73
C ARG A 392 29.44 -31.52 -7.66
N ARG A 393 28.65 -32.55 -7.30
CA ARG A 393 27.86 -32.64 -6.05
C ARG A 393 28.72 -33.10 -4.88
N ARG A 394 28.39 -32.71 -3.65
CA ARG A 394 28.60 -33.51 -2.42
C ARG A 394 27.39 -33.42 -1.47
N ARG A 395 27.39 -34.27 -0.43
CA ARG A 395 26.24 -34.88 0.25
C ARG A 395 26.25 -34.56 1.77
N ALA A 396 25.15 -34.78 2.48
CA ALA A 396 24.89 -34.32 3.86
C ALA A 396 25.15 -35.38 4.97
N LEU A 397 24.84 -34.99 6.23
CA LEU A 397 24.70 -35.76 7.51
C LEU A 397 25.92 -35.71 8.47
N PRO A 398 25.76 -35.90 9.81
CA PRO A 398 24.65 -35.49 10.70
C PRO A 398 25.03 -35.12 12.19
N LEU A 399 24.00 -34.89 13.04
CA LEU A 399 23.90 -35.09 14.51
C LEU A 399 24.29 -34.03 15.58
N HIS A 400 23.37 -33.92 16.54
CA HIS A 400 23.41 -33.54 17.99
C HIS A 400 23.70 -32.13 18.52
N CYS A 401 22.82 -31.73 19.46
CA CYS A 401 22.94 -30.61 20.38
C CYS A 401 23.76 -30.96 21.63
N VAL A 402 24.48 -29.99 22.21
CA VAL A 402 24.79 -29.92 23.66
C VAL A 402 24.72 -28.46 24.11
N THR A 403 24.10 -28.22 25.27
CA THR A 403 24.03 -26.93 25.96
C THR A 403 25.19 -26.80 26.95
N LEU A 404 25.79 -25.62 27.10
CA LEU A 404 26.77 -25.32 28.17
C LEU A 404 26.35 -24.08 28.96
N ALA A 405 26.57 -24.09 30.28
CA ALA A 405 26.15 -23.04 31.22
C ALA A 405 27.14 -22.86 32.38
N GLY A 406 27.27 -21.62 32.87
CA GLY A 406 28.01 -21.25 34.11
C GLY A 406 29.55 -21.29 34.00
N PRO A 407 30.31 -20.60 34.88
CA PRO A 407 29.96 -19.90 36.14
C PRO A 407 30.12 -18.35 36.03
N GLY A 408 30.02 -17.48 37.06
CA GLY A 408 29.61 -17.59 38.47
C GLY A 408 30.21 -16.45 39.35
N ALA A 409 29.34 -15.61 39.94
CA ALA A 409 29.45 -14.71 41.13
C ALA A 409 30.74 -13.93 41.54
N THR A 410 30.57 -12.64 41.93
CA THR A 410 31.03 -11.92 43.18
C THR A 410 30.84 -10.39 43.00
N THR A 411 29.89 -9.69 43.66
CA THR A 411 29.83 -9.08 45.02
C THR A 411 30.73 -7.85 45.31
N ASN A 412 30.14 -6.64 45.45
CA ASN A 412 30.20 -5.76 46.67
C ASN A 412 29.91 -4.24 46.45
N THR A 413 28.78 -3.79 47.04
CA THR A 413 28.49 -2.57 47.87
C THR A 413 28.84 -1.09 47.51
N PRO A 414 28.08 -0.10 48.08
CA PRO A 414 28.05 1.36 47.73
C PRO A 414 28.84 2.20 48.79
N PRO A 415 28.63 3.52 49.15
CA PRO A 415 27.61 4.58 48.85
C PRO A 415 28.28 5.92 48.36
N PRO A 416 27.79 7.19 48.53
CA PRO A 416 26.52 7.71 49.10
C PRO A 416 25.81 8.87 48.33
N THR A 417 24.72 9.36 48.94
CA THR A 417 23.94 10.60 48.64
C THR A 417 24.49 11.86 49.34
N PRO A 418 24.01 13.06 48.96
CA PRO A 418 23.53 14.01 49.98
C PRO A 418 22.09 14.51 49.72
N SER A 419 21.46 14.96 50.80
CA SER A 419 20.12 15.55 50.86
C SER A 419 20.16 17.08 50.71
N ASN A 420 19.01 17.70 50.36
CA ASN A 420 18.32 18.73 51.19
C ASN A 420 17.30 19.56 50.39
N GLY A 421 16.28 20.07 51.10
CA GLY A 421 15.74 21.41 50.83
C GLY A 421 14.51 21.52 49.93
N LEU A 422 13.32 21.31 50.52
CA LEU A 422 12.17 22.17 50.18
C LEU A 422 12.41 23.57 50.79
N PRO A 423 11.81 24.62 50.19
CA PRO A 423 10.74 25.24 50.96
C PRO A 423 9.44 25.45 50.16
N GLU A 424 8.36 25.35 50.91
CA GLU A 424 6.97 25.67 50.56
C GLU A 424 6.75 27.18 50.42
N LYS A 425 5.92 27.62 49.47
CA LYS A 425 5.23 28.92 49.58
C LYS A 425 3.98 29.06 48.69
N GLU A 426 2.94 29.57 49.35
CA GLU A 426 1.87 30.44 48.85
C GLU A 426 0.89 29.92 47.77
N ARG A 427 -0.21 29.39 48.31
CA ARG A 427 -1.49 29.11 47.65
C ARG A 427 -2.27 30.41 47.38
N ILE A 428 -2.26 30.91 46.15
CA ILE A 428 -3.18 31.98 45.71
C ILE A 428 -4.45 31.35 45.12
N GLN A 429 -5.60 31.65 45.73
CA GLN A 429 -6.91 31.36 45.14
C GLN A 429 -7.20 32.37 44.03
N SER A 430 -7.49 31.88 42.81
CA SER A 430 -8.12 32.69 41.77
C SER A 430 -9.28 31.94 41.15
N SER A 431 -10.49 32.36 41.49
CA SER A 431 -11.71 31.96 40.81
C SER A 431 -11.71 32.57 39.40
N SER A 432 -11.67 31.73 38.36
CA SER A 432 -12.03 32.16 37.00
C SER A 432 -12.90 31.11 36.32
N SER A 433 -14.10 31.55 35.93
CA SER A 433 -15.04 30.80 35.11
C SER A 433 -14.54 30.76 33.67
N GLY A 434 -13.86 29.69 33.29
CA GLY A 434 -13.46 29.43 31.91
C GLY A 434 -14.65 28.96 31.04
N PRO A 435 -14.77 29.38 29.77
CA PRO A 435 -15.92 29.08 28.94
C PRO A 435 -15.98 27.60 28.53
N THR A 436 -17.20 27.08 28.41
CA THR A 436 -17.47 25.81 27.74
C THR A 436 -16.96 25.88 26.28
N PRO A 437 -16.18 24.89 25.81
CA PRO A 437 -15.78 24.85 24.41
C PRO A 437 -17.04 24.65 23.55
N PRO A 438 -17.15 25.31 22.38
CA PRO A 438 -18.30 25.14 21.51
C PRO A 438 -18.35 23.70 21.03
N THR A 439 -19.48 23.03 21.27
CA THR A 439 -19.84 21.80 20.57
C THR A 439 -19.93 22.11 19.08
N GLU A 440 -18.93 21.70 18.31
CA GLU A 440 -19.02 21.74 16.85
C GLU A 440 -20.31 21.02 16.42
N PRO A 441 -21.18 21.65 15.62
CA PRO A 441 -22.36 20.97 15.12
C PRO A 441 -21.90 19.80 14.28
N VAL A 442 -22.40 18.61 14.61
CA VAL A 442 -22.20 17.41 13.78
C VAL A 442 -22.86 17.70 12.44
N ASP A 443 -22.06 17.93 11.39
CA ASP A 443 -22.55 18.15 10.04
C ASP A 443 -23.45 16.98 9.62
N GLU A 444 -24.77 17.22 9.56
CA GLU A 444 -25.79 16.21 9.25
C GLU A 444 -25.91 15.89 7.74
N SER A 445 -24.96 16.36 6.92
CA SER A 445 -24.88 16.08 5.48
C SER A 445 -24.95 14.58 5.10
N TRP A 446 -24.75 13.67 6.06
CA TRP A 446 -24.89 12.22 5.95
C TRP A 446 -26.26 11.70 5.48
N ARG A 447 -27.34 12.49 5.60
CA ARG A 447 -28.68 12.09 5.07
C ARG A 447 -28.91 12.49 3.61
N GLY A 448 -28.03 13.30 3.02
CA GLY A 448 -28.13 13.81 1.66
C GLY A 448 -27.76 12.80 0.57
N GLY A 449 -28.66 11.85 0.30
CA GLY A 449 -28.66 11.12 -0.97
C GLY A 449 -28.92 12.05 -2.18
N TYR A 450 -29.04 11.47 -3.38
CA TYR A 450 -29.10 12.13 -4.70
C TYR A 450 -30.38 12.95 -4.99
N SER A 451 -30.86 13.74 -4.03
CA SER A 451 -32.16 14.42 -4.08
C SER A 451 -32.32 15.36 -5.27
N THR A 452 -31.24 16.00 -5.74
CA THR A 452 -31.30 16.96 -6.86
C THR A 452 -30.70 16.44 -8.17
N ALA A 453 -31.27 16.88 -9.30
CA ALA A 453 -30.70 16.66 -10.63
C ALA A 453 -29.35 17.39 -10.83
N ALA A 454 -29.08 18.45 -10.06
CA ALA A 454 -27.80 19.16 -10.08
C ALA A 454 -26.66 18.30 -9.51
N SER A 455 -26.90 17.62 -8.37
CA SER A 455 -25.93 16.69 -7.78
C SER A 455 -25.60 15.54 -8.73
N ARG A 456 -26.61 14.96 -9.39
CA ARG A 456 -26.42 13.88 -10.38
C ARG A 456 -25.62 14.34 -11.60
N ARG A 457 -25.89 15.52 -12.16
CA ARG A 457 -25.09 16.10 -13.26
C ARG A 457 -23.64 16.34 -12.86
N ARG A 458 -23.37 16.81 -11.63
CA ARG A 458 -22.00 17.00 -11.11
C ARG A 458 -21.23 15.68 -11.02
N VAL A 459 -21.87 14.60 -10.55
CA VAL A 459 -21.28 13.26 -10.49
C VAL A 459 -20.98 12.71 -11.89
N MET A 460 -21.95 12.77 -12.82
CA MET A 460 -21.74 12.32 -14.20
C MET A 460 -20.65 13.11 -14.93
N SER A 461 -20.49 14.41 -14.64
CA SER A 461 -19.38 15.23 -15.14
C SER A 461 -18.04 14.78 -14.55
N ALA A 462 -17.96 14.53 -13.23
CA ALA A 462 -16.74 14.03 -12.58
C ALA A 462 -16.28 12.65 -13.10
N CYS A 463 -17.23 11.80 -13.51
CA CYS A 463 -16.93 10.49 -14.12
C CYS A 463 -16.14 10.56 -15.42
N LYS A 464 -16.27 11.66 -16.19
CA LYS A 464 -15.70 11.81 -17.53
C LYS A 464 -14.50 12.74 -17.49
N TRP A 465 -13.31 12.18 -17.58
CA TRP A 465 -12.08 12.96 -17.63
C TRP A 465 -11.88 13.60 -19.02
N GLY A 466 -11.08 14.67 -19.09
CA GLY A 466 -10.87 15.41 -20.35
C GLY A 466 -10.07 14.65 -21.41
N ASN A 467 -9.37 13.57 -21.03
CA ASN A 467 -8.78 12.60 -21.96
C ASN A 467 -9.77 11.52 -22.45
N GLY A 468 -11.07 11.68 -22.18
CA GLY A 468 -12.13 10.76 -22.62
C GLY A 468 -12.36 9.54 -21.71
N VAL A 469 -11.51 9.31 -20.70
CA VAL A 469 -11.69 8.19 -19.76
C VAL A 469 -12.99 8.38 -18.95
N CYS A 470 -13.85 7.36 -18.97
CA CYS A 470 -15.16 7.37 -18.33
C CYS A 470 -15.23 6.33 -17.20
N TRP A 471 -15.15 6.77 -15.94
CA TRP A 471 -14.99 5.86 -14.78
C TRP A 471 -16.24 5.02 -14.44
N ASN A 472 -17.42 5.43 -14.90
CA ASN A 472 -18.63 4.61 -14.86
C ASN A 472 -18.56 3.39 -15.80
N ARG A 473 -17.79 3.47 -16.90
CA ARG A 473 -17.56 2.39 -17.88
C ARG A 473 -16.18 1.73 -17.76
N ALA A 474 -15.45 1.98 -16.66
CA ALA A 474 -14.03 1.62 -16.60
C ALA A 474 -13.76 0.10 -16.56
N ILE A 475 -12.64 -0.27 -17.17
CA ILE A 475 -12.21 -1.64 -17.47
C ILE A 475 -11.92 -2.41 -16.17
N GLY A 476 -12.22 -3.71 -16.12
CA GLY A 476 -11.94 -4.54 -14.94
C GLY A 476 -10.44 -4.67 -14.59
N ARG A 477 -9.54 -4.49 -15.57
CA ARG A 477 -8.09 -4.59 -15.41
C ARG A 477 -7.33 -3.81 -16.47
N VAL A 478 -6.22 -3.17 -16.09
CA VAL A 478 -5.22 -2.57 -17.00
C VAL A 478 -3.83 -2.98 -16.50
N GLY A 479 -3.07 -3.73 -17.29
CA GLY A 479 -1.81 -4.33 -16.82
C GLY A 479 -2.05 -5.22 -15.59
N HIS A 480 -1.44 -4.86 -14.47
CA HIS A 480 -1.60 -5.47 -13.16
C HIS A 480 -2.51 -4.66 -12.20
N TRP A 481 -3.06 -3.53 -12.63
CA TRP A 481 -4.11 -2.83 -11.89
C TRP A 481 -5.45 -3.54 -12.07
N VAL A 482 -5.98 -4.14 -11.01
CA VAL A 482 -7.27 -4.87 -11.01
C VAL A 482 -8.32 -4.06 -10.27
N ARG A 483 -9.51 -3.89 -10.86
CA ARG A 483 -10.63 -3.16 -10.25
C ARG A 483 -11.15 -3.92 -9.03
N ILE A 484 -11.03 -3.31 -7.86
CA ILE A 484 -11.54 -3.90 -6.62
C ILE A 484 -12.96 -3.46 -6.29
N TYR A 485 -13.38 -2.27 -6.73
CA TYR A 485 -14.72 -1.72 -6.50
C TYR A 485 -15.15 -0.71 -7.62
N PRO A 486 -16.45 -0.62 -7.95
CA PRO A 486 -17.52 -1.58 -7.66
C PRO A 486 -17.21 -2.97 -8.22
N HIS A 487 -17.89 -3.99 -7.69
CA HIS A 487 -17.69 -5.37 -8.15
C HIS A 487 -18.43 -5.68 -9.45
N SER A 488 -19.60 -5.09 -9.64
CA SER A 488 -20.32 -5.02 -10.91
C SER A 488 -19.98 -3.72 -11.63
N LEU A 489 -19.99 -3.75 -12.96
CA LEU A 489 -20.09 -2.53 -13.76
C LEU A 489 -21.59 -2.21 -13.92
N PRO A 490 -22.01 -0.94 -13.78
CA PRO A 490 -23.38 -0.57 -14.12
C PRO A 490 -23.62 -0.84 -15.61
N ASN A 491 -24.86 -1.19 -15.97
CA ASN A 491 -25.28 -1.13 -17.36
C ASN A 491 -25.28 0.34 -17.81
N ASN A 492 -25.32 0.57 -19.13
CA ASN A 492 -25.33 1.94 -19.64
C ASN A 492 -26.45 2.77 -19.00
N ASP A 493 -26.07 3.97 -18.57
CA ASP A 493 -26.90 5.02 -17.96
C ASP A 493 -27.35 4.82 -16.49
N GLU A 494 -26.98 3.71 -15.83
CA GLU A 494 -27.15 3.57 -14.38
C GLU A 494 -26.05 4.32 -13.58
N LEU A 495 -26.46 5.04 -12.54
CA LEU A 495 -25.54 5.56 -11.52
C LEU A 495 -25.07 4.38 -10.64
N PRO A 496 -23.77 4.24 -10.34
CA PRO A 496 -23.29 3.19 -9.44
C PRO A 496 -23.90 3.26 -8.03
N VAL A 497 -23.76 2.17 -7.29
CA VAL A 497 -24.18 2.10 -5.88
C VAL A 497 -23.39 3.11 -5.06
N GLU A 498 -24.09 4.15 -4.63
CA GLU A 498 -23.54 5.26 -3.85
C GLU A 498 -24.17 5.39 -2.44
N ASP A 499 -25.08 4.48 -2.04
CA ASP A 499 -25.38 4.26 -0.62
C ASP A 499 -24.26 3.42 0.02
N VAL A 500 -23.62 4.00 1.04
CA VAL A 500 -22.57 3.35 1.83
C VAL A 500 -23.10 2.10 2.56
N ARG A 501 -24.38 2.07 2.98
CA ARG A 501 -25.00 0.90 3.61
C ARG A 501 -25.06 -0.28 2.66
N GLU A 502 -25.59 -0.08 1.46
CA GLU A 502 -25.65 -1.11 0.41
C GLU A 502 -24.25 -1.55 -0.01
N SER A 503 -23.34 -0.60 -0.19
CA SER A 503 -21.94 -0.87 -0.53
C SER A 503 -21.24 -1.76 0.51
N VAL A 504 -21.42 -1.48 1.80
CA VAL A 504 -20.87 -2.30 2.90
C VAL A 504 -21.54 -3.67 2.95
N ALA A 505 -22.85 -3.77 2.68
CA ALA A 505 -23.56 -5.04 2.57
C ALA A 505 -23.06 -5.90 1.39
N GLN A 506 -22.77 -5.29 0.24
CA GLN A 506 -22.18 -5.97 -0.93
C GLN A 506 -20.79 -6.53 -0.61
N VAL A 507 -19.90 -5.74 0.00
CA VAL A 507 -18.57 -6.23 0.42
C VAL A 507 -18.70 -7.34 1.47
N SER A 508 -19.69 -7.25 2.36
CA SER A 508 -20.01 -8.33 3.32
C SER A 508 -20.48 -9.62 2.63
N LYS A 509 -21.33 -9.52 1.59
CA LYS A 509 -21.75 -10.65 0.75
C LYS A 509 -20.55 -11.28 0.05
N PHE A 510 -19.68 -10.46 -0.55
CA PHE A 510 -18.44 -10.89 -1.21
C PHE A 510 -17.52 -11.69 -0.27
N VAL A 511 -17.23 -11.20 0.95
CA VAL A 511 -16.35 -11.91 1.90
C VAL A 511 -16.96 -13.24 2.38
N ARG A 512 -18.30 -13.33 2.52
CA ARG A 512 -18.97 -14.60 2.84
C ARG A 512 -18.87 -15.60 1.71
N ALA A 513 -19.22 -15.20 0.49
CA ALA A 513 -19.14 -16.06 -0.70
C ALA A 513 -17.71 -16.58 -0.93
N ALA A 514 -16.67 -15.75 -0.75
CA ALA A 514 -15.28 -16.18 -0.85
C ALA A 514 -14.91 -17.25 0.19
N ARG A 515 -15.38 -17.14 1.44
CA ARG A 515 -15.15 -18.19 2.46
C ARG A 515 -15.84 -19.50 2.09
N GLU A 516 -17.01 -19.44 1.49
CA GLU A 516 -17.78 -20.62 1.07
C GLU A 516 -17.11 -21.31 -0.13
N VAL A 517 -16.75 -20.56 -1.18
CA VAL A 517 -15.98 -21.06 -2.33
C VAL A 517 -14.69 -21.74 -1.87
N SER A 518 -13.94 -21.12 -0.94
CA SER A 518 -12.73 -21.74 -0.39
C SER A 518 -12.99 -23.01 0.43
N ARG A 519 -14.18 -23.22 0.97
CA ARG A 519 -14.57 -24.46 1.69
C ARG A 519 -15.06 -25.55 0.75
N GLU A 520 -15.73 -25.16 -0.32
CA GLU A 520 -16.28 -26.03 -1.37
C GLU A 520 -15.13 -26.59 -2.23
N PHE A 521 -14.34 -25.71 -2.84
CA PHE A 521 -13.31 -26.07 -3.83
C PHE A 521 -11.90 -26.23 -3.24
N GLY A 522 -11.68 -25.81 -1.98
CA GLY A 522 -10.38 -25.88 -1.31
C GLY A 522 -9.97 -27.26 -0.80
N LYS A 523 -10.86 -28.26 -0.88
CA LYS A 523 -10.60 -29.65 -0.45
C LYS A 523 -9.87 -30.49 -1.49
N ASP A 524 -9.88 -30.08 -2.75
CA ASP A 524 -9.12 -30.77 -3.79
C ASP A 524 -7.62 -30.54 -3.55
N THR A 525 -6.87 -31.62 -3.36
CA THR A 525 -5.43 -31.60 -3.07
C THR A 525 -4.60 -32.23 -4.18
N SER A 526 -5.17 -32.42 -5.38
CA SER A 526 -4.51 -32.98 -6.56
C SER A 526 -3.46 -32.02 -7.16
N GLY A 527 -2.34 -31.87 -6.46
CA GLY A 527 -1.19 -31.07 -6.88
C GLY A 527 -1.12 -29.66 -6.29
N PRO A 528 0.01 -28.96 -6.51
CA PRO A 528 0.20 -27.58 -6.05
C PRO A 528 -0.85 -26.66 -6.68
N ARG A 529 -1.30 -25.66 -5.92
CA ARG A 529 -2.27 -24.68 -6.43
C ARG A 529 -1.59 -23.66 -7.34
N ASP A 530 -2.16 -23.46 -8.50
CA ASP A 530 -1.65 -22.67 -9.62
C ASP A 530 -2.71 -21.69 -10.18
N ALA A 531 -2.40 -21.05 -11.30
CA ALA A 531 -3.30 -20.09 -11.96
C ALA A 531 -4.61 -20.73 -12.45
N SER A 532 -4.57 -21.98 -12.92
CA SER A 532 -5.76 -22.71 -13.36
C SER A 532 -6.71 -22.99 -12.19
N ARG A 533 -6.16 -23.38 -11.03
CA ARG A 533 -6.96 -23.59 -9.82
C ARG A 533 -7.50 -22.30 -9.21
N ASP A 534 -6.79 -21.18 -9.33
CA ASP A 534 -7.31 -19.87 -8.96
C ASP A 534 -8.49 -19.44 -9.85
N ALA A 535 -8.43 -19.71 -11.16
CA ALA A 535 -9.51 -19.43 -12.09
C ALA A 535 -10.80 -20.19 -11.72
N VAL A 536 -10.70 -21.41 -11.19
CA VAL A 536 -11.87 -22.17 -10.67
C VAL A 536 -12.49 -21.47 -9.45
N PHE A 537 -11.68 -20.96 -8.52
CA PHE A 537 -12.19 -20.20 -7.36
C PHE A 537 -12.83 -18.87 -7.81
N GLU A 538 -12.26 -18.21 -8.80
CA GLU A 538 -12.79 -16.97 -9.38
C GLU A 538 -14.12 -17.19 -10.10
N GLU A 539 -14.23 -18.23 -10.94
CA GLU A 539 -15.48 -18.63 -11.61
C GLU A 539 -16.58 -18.96 -10.60
N ALA A 540 -16.26 -19.79 -9.59
CA ALA A 540 -17.20 -20.15 -8.54
C ALA A 540 -17.68 -18.91 -7.75
N LEU A 541 -16.79 -17.97 -7.44
CA LEU A 541 -17.13 -16.73 -6.75
C LEU A 541 -18.00 -15.81 -7.63
N ARG A 542 -17.66 -15.68 -8.91
CA ARG A 542 -18.41 -14.88 -9.89
C ARG A 542 -19.84 -15.40 -10.03
N LYS A 543 -20.00 -16.71 -10.23
CA LYS A 543 -21.31 -17.39 -10.30
C LYS A 543 -22.11 -17.23 -8.99
N LYS A 544 -21.46 -17.35 -7.83
CA LYS A 544 -22.12 -17.26 -6.52
C LYS A 544 -22.58 -15.83 -6.16
N LEU A 545 -21.93 -14.82 -6.72
CA LEU A 545 -22.28 -13.41 -6.46
C LEU A 545 -23.22 -12.81 -7.51
N ASP A 546 -23.41 -13.49 -8.64
CA ASP A 546 -24.11 -13.02 -9.84
C ASP A 546 -23.43 -11.78 -10.44
N PHE A 547 -22.12 -11.90 -10.67
CA PHE A 547 -21.32 -10.85 -11.28
C PHE A 547 -20.98 -11.16 -12.75
N GLY A 548 -21.04 -10.13 -13.60
CA GLY A 548 -20.72 -10.26 -15.03
C GLY A 548 -19.24 -10.56 -15.32
N PRO A 549 -18.89 -10.83 -16.60
CA PRO A 549 -17.55 -11.29 -17.00
C PRO A 549 -16.43 -10.27 -16.75
N HIS A 550 -16.76 -9.00 -16.48
CA HIS A 550 -15.80 -7.95 -16.12
C HIS A 550 -15.32 -8.01 -14.66
N PHE A 551 -16.01 -8.76 -13.79
CA PHE A 551 -15.55 -8.99 -12.43
C PHE A 551 -14.28 -9.82 -12.46
N GLN A 552 -13.22 -9.30 -11.84
CA GLN A 552 -11.98 -10.03 -11.61
C GLN A 552 -11.67 -10.15 -10.12
N VAL A 553 -10.99 -11.24 -9.75
CA VAL A 553 -10.45 -11.46 -8.41
C VAL A 553 -9.05 -10.85 -8.31
N TRP A 554 -8.83 -10.02 -7.28
CA TRP A 554 -7.49 -9.50 -7.00
C TRP A 554 -6.69 -10.53 -6.21
N LEU A 555 -5.54 -10.91 -6.75
CA LEU A 555 -4.54 -11.81 -6.18
C LEU A 555 -3.15 -11.38 -6.64
N PRO A 556 -2.09 -11.59 -5.84
CA PRO A 556 -0.73 -11.47 -6.33
C PRO A 556 -0.37 -12.54 -7.37
N PRO A 557 0.62 -12.29 -8.25
CA PRO A 557 1.08 -13.26 -9.25
C PRO A 557 1.73 -14.52 -8.66
N PHE A 558 2.04 -15.46 -9.56
CA PHE A 558 2.53 -16.82 -9.27
C PHE A 558 4.04 -17.05 -9.43
#